data_AF-A0A429MP56-F1
#
_entry.id   AF-A0A429MP56-F1
#
_cell.length_a   1.000
_cell.length_b   1.000
_cell.length_c   1.000
_cell.angle_alpha   90.00
_cell.angle_beta   90.00
_cell.angle_gamma   90.00
#
_symmetry.space_group_name_H-M   'P 1'
#
loop_
_entity.id
_entity.type
_entity.pdbx_description
1 polymer ?
#
loop_
_entity_poly.entity_id
_entity_poly.type
_entity_poly.pdbx_seq_one_letter_code
_entity_poly.pdbx_strand_id
1 'polypeptide(L)'
;MQTAKHLLFVTNDPQQQVNTLILARKLALVATQHGYKHSVISLDEFESSDHFDHVIIIGQQPKNLNIFGQNALSLVSIEDIKDDADKALLTALEHSKPANEWEQKPKQASNTATHFVAITACPTGVAHTFMAAEALQQGAERLGYQIDVETQGSVGAKNILSPQAIADADIVILATDIEVNTDRFIGKRVYRCSTGFALKQTDKAFAEAIANAQVLEQGKQQATTENKDKTEKVGVYKHLLTGVSYMLPMVVAGGLLIALSLCFGLNAAEQAGSLPAILKQIGAAAFTLMVPMLSG
;
A
#
# COMPACT_ATOMS: atom_id res chain seq x y z
N MET A 1 32.56 46.68 -1.73
CA MET A 1 31.80 46.16 -0.57
C MET A 1 30.83 45.12 -1.10
N GLN A 2 31.16 43.83 -0.97
CA GLN A 2 30.21 42.76 -1.29
C GLN A 2 29.12 42.78 -0.22
N THR A 3 27.87 42.95 -0.62
CA THR A 3 26.70 42.81 0.24
C THR A 3 26.74 41.43 0.90
N ALA A 4 26.84 41.37 2.22
CA ALA A 4 26.87 40.10 2.95
C ALA A 4 25.53 39.38 2.74
N LYS A 5 25.57 38.20 2.12
CA LYS A 5 24.38 37.38 1.88
C LYS A 5 23.80 36.88 3.21
N HIS A 6 22.49 36.98 3.36
CA HIS A 6 21.72 36.55 4.51
C HIS A 6 21.05 35.20 4.22
N LEU A 7 21.42 34.19 5.00
CA LEU A 7 20.91 32.82 4.88
C LEU A 7 19.84 32.56 5.94
N LEU A 8 18.74 31.93 5.55
CA LEU A 8 17.75 31.41 6.49
C LEU A 8 17.83 29.90 6.55
N PHE A 9 18.05 29.34 7.73
CA PHE A 9 17.93 27.91 7.96
C PHE A 9 16.55 27.60 8.53
N VAL A 10 15.76 26.83 7.78
CA VAL A 10 14.39 26.44 8.15
C VAL A 10 14.37 24.96 8.50
N THR A 11 14.04 24.62 9.73
CA THR A 11 13.90 23.21 10.14
C THR A 11 12.53 22.69 9.76
N ASN A 12 12.48 21.57 9.03
CA ASN A 12 11.22 20.91 8.68
C ASN A 12 11.35 19.37 8.77
N ASP A 13 11.20 18.83 9.98
CA ASP A 13 11.00 17.39 10.17
C ASP A 13 10.14 17.13 11.43
N PRO A 14 8.86 16.73 11.29
CA PRO A 14 7.97 16.46 12.43
C PRO A 14 8.42 15.29 13.32
N GLN A 15 9.20 14.33 12.79
CA GLN A 15 9.65 13.15 13.54
C GLN A 15 10.99 13.40 14.23
N GLN A 16 11.81 14.34 13.74
CA GLN A 16 13.17 14.60 14.23
C GLN A 16 13.45 16.09 14.55
N GLN A 17 12.46 16.82 15.07
CA GLN A 17 12.53 18.27 15.33
C GLN A 17 13.81 18.73 16.07
N VAL A 18 14.21 17.99 17.12
CA VAL A 18 15.40 18.34 17.92
C VAL A 18 16.69 18.15 17.11
N ASN A 19 16.78 17.08 16.32
CA ASN A 19 17.96 16.80 15.49
C ASN A 19 18.10 17.85 14.39
N THR A 20 17.02 18.19 13.70
CA THR A 20 17.04 19.23 12.66
C THR A 20 17.46 20.58 13.22
N LEU A 21 17.04 20.94 14.44
CA LEU A 21 17.42 22.19 15.09
C LEU A 21 18.92 22.23 15.45
N ILE A 22 19.46 21.13 15.98
CA ILE A 22 20.90 21.01 16.27
C ILE A 22 21.72 21.15 14.99
N LEU A 23 21.30 20.49 13.92
CA LEU A 23 21.99 20.53 12.62
C LEU A 23 21.87 21.90 11.96
N ALA A 24 20.74 22.59 12.10
CA ALA A 24 20.59 23.98 11.66
C ALA A 24 21.57 24.91 12.37
N ARG A 25 21.75 24.75 13.69
CA ARG A 25 22.76 25.50 14.45
C ARG A 25 24.19 25.15 14.02
N LYS A 26 24.46 23.90 13.67
CA LYS A 26 25.75 23.49 13.10
C LYS A 26 26.02 24.21 11.76
N LEU A 27 25.05 24.23 10.85
CA LEU A 27 25.17 24.95 9.58
C LEU A 27 25.30 26.47 9.77
N ALA A 28 24.60 27.05 10.75
CA ALA A 28 24.73 28.45 11.12
C ALA A 28 26.16 28.84 11.56
N LEU A 29 26.81 27.97 12.34
CA LEU A 29 28.22 28.17 12.72
C LEU A 29 29.14 28.14 11.50
N VAL A 30 28.95 27.16 10.61
CA VAL A 30 29.69 27.05 9.36
C VAL A 30 29.46 28.29 8.48
N ALA A 31 28.22 28.72 8.32
CA ALA A 31 27.87 29.93 7.57
C ALA A 31 28.58 31.18 8.10
N THR A 32 28.71 31.30 9.42
CA THR A 32 29.44 32.40 10.07
C THR A 32 30.94 32.35 9.73
N GLN A 33 31.55 31.17 9.66
CA GLN A 33 32.96 30.99 9.27
C GLN A 33 33.19 31.42 7.82
N HIS A 34 32.23 31.19 6.94
CA HIS A 34 32.26 31.66 5.54
C HIS A 34 31.82 33.12 5.36
N GLY A 35 31.54 33.85 6.46
CA GLY A 35 31.21 35.27 6.43
C GLY A 35 29.75 35.60 6.07
N TYR A 36 28.85 34.61 6.11
CA TYR A 36 27.43 34.81 5.86
C TYR A 36 26.69 35.25 7.13
N LYS A 37 25.73 36.17 6.97
CA LYS A 37 24.72 36.41 8.02
C LYS A 37 23.73 35.26 7.98
N HIS A 38 23.18 34.88 9.13
CA HIS A 38 22.22 33.79 9.18
C HIS A 38 21.11 34.00 10.21
N SER A 39 19.98 33.34 9.98
CA SER A 39 18.89 33.16 10.94
C SER A 39 18.47 31.69 10.94
N VAL A 40 18.02 31.18 12.09
CA VAL A 40 17.54 29.80 12.22
C VAL A 40 16.14 29.85 12.80
N ILE A 41 15.17 29.25 12.12
CA ILE A 41 13.76 29.23 12.53
C ILE A 41 13.13 27.86 12.27
N SER A 42 11.99 27.60 12.92
CA SER A 42 11.10 26.52 12.52
C SER A 42 10.25 26.92 11.31
N LEU A 43 9.81 25.94 10.51
CA LEU A 43 8.86 26.19 9.42
C LEU A 43 7.58 26.90 9.90
N ASP A 44 7.11 26.56 11.09
CA ASP A 44 5.89 27.13 11.68
C ASP A 44 6.05 28.60 12.12
N GLU A 45 7.29 29.07 12.23
CA GLU A 45 7.65 30.44 12.63
C GLU A 45 7.97 31.33 11.42
N PHE A 46 7.91 30.79 10.19
CA PHE A 46 8.25 31.55 9.00
C PHE A 46 7.12 32.52 8.61
N GLU A 47 7.43 33.80 8.55
CA GLU A 47 6.54 34.85 8.07
C GLU A 47 6.97 35.36 6.68
N SER A 48 5.99 35.51 5.77
CA SER A 48 6.23 35.84 4.34
C SER A 48 6.86 37.21 4.05
N SER A 49 7.02 38.08 5.06
CA SER A 49 7.56 39.43 4.90
C SER A 49 9.09 39.51 4.92
N ASP A 50 9.77 38.43 5.32
CA ASP A 50 11.22 38.45 5.47
C ASP A 50 11.94 38.12 4.16
N HIS A 51 12.87 38.99 3.75
CA HIS A 51 13.69 38.81 2.57
C HIS A 51 15.04 38.19 2.93
N PHE A 52 15.35 37.04 2.33
CA PHE A 52 16.61 36.32 2.50
C PHE A 52 17.22 36.03 1.14
N ASP A 53 18.55 36.08 1.04
CA ASP A 53 19.26 35.76 -0.20
C ASP A 53 19.13 34.28 -0.55
N HIS A 54 19.18 33.42 0.48
CA HIS A 54 18.93 31.98 0.34
C HIS A 54 18.19 31.44 1.56
N VAL A 55 17.26 30.52 1.32
CA VAL A 55 16.55 29.75 2.34
C VAL A 55 16.93 28.29 2.20
N ILE A 56 17.57 27.76 3.24
CA ILE A 56 18.08 26.39 3.30
C ILE A 56 17.18 25.61 4.26
N ILE A 57 16.41 24.70 3.67
CA ILE A 57 15.49 23.82 4.38
C ILE A 57 16.25 22.58 4.83
N ILE A 58 16.09 22.20 6.08
CA ILE A 58 16.79 21.07 6.70
C ILE A 58 15.78 19.99 7.06
N GLY A 59 15.99 18.78 6.52
CA GLY A 59 15.12 17.63 6.70
C GLY A 59 14.26 17.35 5.47
N GLN A 60 12.94 17.39 5.64
CA GLN A 60 11.97 17.06 4.60
C GLN A 60 11.56 18.30 3.81
N GLN A 61 11.08 18.12 2.58
CA GLN A 61 10.52 19.22 1.79
C GLN A 61 9.16 19.65 2.37
N PRO A 62 8.93 20.95 2.65
CA PRO A 62 7.64 21.48 3.06
C PRO A 62 6.57 21.23 2.00
N LYS A 63 5.35 20.94 2.44
CA LYS A 63 4.20 20.73 1.55
C LYS A 63 3.82 21.99 0.77
N ASN A 64 3.99 23.15 1.40
CA ASN A 64 3.68 24.45 0.82
C ASN A 64 4.96 25.28 0.69
N LEU A 65 5.51 25.35 -0.53
CA LEU A 65 6.71 26.15 -0.82
C LEU A 65 6.37 27.60 -1.19
N ASN A 66 5.10 27.91 -1.47
CA ASN A 66 4.66 29.25 -1.86
C ASN A 66 4.84 30.27 -0.73
N ILE A 67 4.94 29.81 0.52
CA ILE A 67 5.23 30.66 1.67
C ILE A 67 6.57 31.40 1.50
N PHE A 68 7.55 30.77 0.84
CA PHE A 68 8.89 31.33 0.67
C PHE A 68 9.03 32.33 -0.49
N GLY A 69 7.94 32.62 -1.21
CA GLY A 69 7.89 33.65 -2.23
C GLY A 69 8.97 33.49 -3.32
N GLN A 70 9.79 34.53 -3.49
CA GLN A 70 10.86 34.55 -4.51
C GLN A 70 12.24 34.14 -3.96
N ASN A 71 12.31 33.70 -2.70
CA ASN A 71 13.59 33.37 -2.08
C ASN A 71 14.21 32.15 -2.78
N ALA A 72 15.54 32.14 -2.93
CA ALA A 72 16.27 31.00 -3.49
C ALA A 72 16.29 29.86 -2.47
N LEU A 73 15.59 28.77 -2.76
CA LEU A 73 15.43 27.62 -1.87
C LEU A 73 16.46 26.54 -2.14
N SER A 74 16.86 25.84 -1.08
CA SER A 74 17.68 24.62 -1.10
C SER A 74 17.17 23.63 -0.06
N LEU A 75 17.25 22.33 -0.35
CA LEU A 75 16.92 21.27 0.61
C LEU A 75 18.19 20.50 0.93
N VAL A 76 18.46 20.34 2.23
CA VAL A 76 19.62 19.60 2.72
C VAL A 76 19.12 18.49 3.64
N SER A 77 19.55 17.26 3.36
CA SER A 77 19.19 16.11 4.18
C SER A 77 19.92 16.13 5.52
N ILE A 78 19.37 15.43 6.51
CA ILE A 78 19.99 15.28 7.83
C ILE A 78 21.32 14.53 7.71
N GLU A 79 21.40 13.57 6.79
CA GLU A 79 22.56 12.72 6.54
C GLU A 79 23.73 13.54 5.98
N ASP A 80 23.47 14.43 5.02
CA ASP A 80 24.52 15.23 4.38
C ASP A 80 25.19 16.18 5.38
N ILE A 81 24.43 16.78 6.30
CA ILE A 81 24.97 17.70 7.33
C ILE A 81 25.79 16.94 8.39
N LYS A 82 25.40 15.69 8.66
CA LYS A 82 26.12 14.82 9.59
C LYS A 82 27.47 14.41 9.01
N ASP A 83 27.51 14.08 7.72
CA ASP A 83 28.73 13.70 7.00
C ASP A 83 29.71 14.87 6.88
N ASP A 84 29.28 15.98 6.25
CA ASP A 84 30.11 17.17 6.06
C ASP A 84 29.25 18.44 5.95
N ALA A 85 29.24 19.24 7.02
CA ALA A 85 28.42 20.45 7.09
C ALA A 85 28.93 21.59 6.19
N ASP A 86 30.24 21.67 5.95
CA ASP A 86 30.83 22.66 5.05
C ASP A 86 30.45 22.36 3.61
N LYS A 87 30.65 21.11 3.19
CA LYS A 87 30.25 20.66 1.85
C LYS A 87 28.74 20.77 1.65
N ALA A 88 27.94 20.41 2.64
CA ALA A 88 26.49 20.51 2.57
C ALA A 88 26.03 21.98 2.37
N LEU A 89 26.63 22.92 3.09
CA LEU A 89 26.33 24.35 2.93
C LEU A 89 26.67 24.85 1.53
N LEU A 90 27.89 24.57 1.04
CA LEU A 90 28.33 25.04 -0.28
C LEU A 90 27.47 24.43 -1.39
N THR A 91 27.17 23.13 -1.30
CA THR A 91 26.30 22.44 -2.26
C THR A 91 24.89 23.06 -2.28
N ALA A 92 24.34 23.41 -1.11
CA ALA A 92 23.06 24.07 -1.01
C ALA A 92 23.09 25.44 -1.71
N LEU A 93 24.11 26.26 -1.46
CA LEU A 93 24.24 27.57 -2.08
C LEU A 93 24.37 27.48 -3.62
N GLU A 94 25.13 26.50 -4.12
CA GLU A 94 25.32 26.26 -5.56
C GLU A 94 24.05 25.76 -6.27
N HIS A 95 23.27 24.90 -5.61
CA HIS A 95 22.07 24.28 -6.19
C HIS A 95 20.77 24.97 -5.78
N SER A 96 20.88 26.19 -5.24
CA SER A 96 19.71 26.98 -4.87
C SER A 96 18.90 27.39 -6.10
N LYS A 97 17.58 27.24 -6.01
CA LYS A 97 16.63 27.55 -7.09
C LYS A 97 15.45 28.34 -6.52
N PRO A 98 14.85 29.26 -7.27
CA PRO A 98 13.68 30.01 -6.79
C PRO A 98 12.52 29.06 -6.49
N ALA A 99 11.66 29.40 -5.52
CA ALA A 99 10.59 28.51 -5.04
C ALA A 99 9.65 28.00 -6.16
N ASN A 100 9.44 28.80 -7.20
CA ASN A 100 8.67 28.43 -8.40
C ASN A 100 9.34 27.36 -9.29
N GLU A 101 10.64 27.12 -9.15
CA GLU A 101 11.37 26.04 -9.82
C GLU A 101 11.49 24.79 -8.93
N TRP A 102 11.20 24.92 -7.63
CA TRP A 102 10.96 23.78 -6.73
C TRP A 102 9.57 23.19 -6.92
N GLU A 103 8.64 23.94 -7.51
CA GLU A 103 7.52 23.34 -8.20
C GLU A 103 8.10 22.48 -9.32
N GLN A 104 8.07 21.17 -9.09
CA GLN A 104 8.14 20.22 -10.19
C GLN A 104 7.18 20.73 -11.25
N LYS A 105 7.69 20.92 -12.50
CA LYS A 105 6.88 21.11 -13.72
C LYS A 105 5.49 20.58 -13.47
N PRO A 106 4.40 21.34 -13.66
CA PRO A 106 3.08 20.77 -13.57
C PRO A 106 3.08 19.56 -14.51
N LYS A 107 3.15 18.36 -13.94
CA LYS A 107 2.76 17.14 -14.64
C LYS A 107 1.36 17.51 -15.05
N GLN A 108 1.17 17.69 -16.35
CA GLN A 108 -0.05 18.21 -16.95
C GLN A 108 -1.23 17.85 -16.07
N ALA A 109 -1.94 18.87 -15.61
CA ALA A 109 -3.27 18.71 -15.07
C ALA A 109 -4.12 18.00 -16.14
N SER A 110 -4.07 16.67 -16.14
CA SER A 110 -5.28 15.89 -16.22
C SER A 110 -5.99 16.19 -14.91
N ASN A 111 -6.93 17.10 -14.98
CA ASN A 111 -7.85 17.40 -13.91
C ASN A 111 -8.60 16.12 -13.53
N THR A 112 -8.17 15.39 -12.50
CA THR A 112 -8.98 14.52 -11.64
C THR A 112 -8.10 13.92 -10.53
N ALA A 113 -8.58 13.92 -9.28
CA ALA A 113 -8.17 12.88 -8.35
C ALA A 113 -8.38 11.54 -9.06
N THR A 114 -7.34 10.71 -9.21
CA THR A 114 -7.48 9.42 -9.90
C THR A 114 -8.49 8.57 -9.12
N HIS A 115 -9.59 8.20 -9.78
CA HIS A 115 -10.62 7.34 -9.19
C HIS A 115 -10.28 5.89 -9.50
N PHE A 116 -10.02 5.11 -8.45
CA PHE A 116 -9.80 3.69 -8.55
C PHE A 116 -11.06 2.94 -8.14
N VAL A 117 -11.27 1.78 -8.75
CA VAL A 117 -12.07 0.73 -8.13
C VAL A 117 -11.20 -0.50 -7.96
N ALA A 118 -11.44 -1.29 -6.93
CA ALA A 118 -10.68 -2.51 -6.71
C ALA A 118 -11.56 -3.70 -6.33
N ILE A 119 -11.10 -4.89 -6.69
CA ILE A 119 -11.56 -6.15 -6.12
C ILE A 119 -10.41 -6.78 -5.34
N THR A 120 -10.63 -7.11 -4.08
CA THR A 120 -9.75 -7.99 -3.32
C THR A 120 -10.36 -9.37 -3.16
N ALA A 121 -9.58 -10.43 -3.41
CA ALA A 121 -10.09 -11.79 -3.28
C ALA A 121 -8.99 -12.82 -2.96
N CYS A 122 -9.12 -13.52 -1.84
CA CYS A 122 -8.22 -14.58 -1.38
C CYS A 122 -9.04 -15.85 -1.13
N PRO A 123 -8.56 -17.07 -1.45
CA PRO A 123 -9.36 -18.31 -1.38
C PRO A 123 -9.89 -18.60 0.03
N THR A 124 -9.13 -18.26 1.07
CA THR A 124 -9.55 -18.46 2.47
C THR A 124 -10.45 -17.34 2.98
N GLY A 125 -10.42 -16.17 2.32
CA GLY A 125 -11.40 -15.09 2.44
C GLY A 125 -11.54 -14.38 3.79
N VAL A 126 -10.78 -14.75 4.81
CA VAL A 126 -10.96 -14.23 6.19
C VAL A 126 -9.98 -13.13 6.58
N ALA A 127 -8.75 -13.13 6.06
CA ALA A 127 -7.72 -12.16 6.46
C ALA A 127 -7.23 -11.32 5.28
N HIS A 128 -6.51 -11.92 4.33
CA HIS A 128 -5.86 -11.16 3.26
C HIS A 128 -6.84 -10.39 2.36
N THR A 129 -8.07 -10.88 2.17
CA THR A 129 -9.10 -10.14 1.42
C THR A 129 -9.40 -8.79 2.07
N PHE A 130 -9.71 -8.78 3.38
CA PHE A 130 -10.06 -7.56 4.11
C PHE A 130 -8.84 -6.68 4.38
N MET A 131 -7.71 -7.29 4.74
CA MET A 131 -6.48 -6.54 4.99
C MET A 131 -5.96 -5.84 3.73
N ALA A 132 -6.02 -6.50 2.57
CA ALA A 132 -5.64 -5.85 1.31
C ALA A 132 -6.60 -4.72 0.93
N ALA A 133 -7.90 -4.87 1.23
CA ALA A 133 -8.88 -3.83 0.95
C ALA A 133 -8.65 -2.59 1.81
N GLU A 134 -8.46 -2.79 3.11
CA GLU A 134 -8.13 -1.72 4.05
C GLU A 134 -6.80 -1.04 3.71
N ALA A 135 -5.78 -1.82 3.36
CA ALA A 135 -4.50 -1.27 2.92
C ALA A 135 -4.64 -0.39 1.67
N LEU A 136 -5.41 -0.84 0.67
CA LEU A 136 -5.69 -0.04 -0.53
C LEU A 136 -6.47 1.24 -0.21
N GLN A 137 -7.47 1.19 0.68
CA GLN A 137 -8.23 2.36 1.12
C GLN A 137 -7.33 3.39 1.83
N GLN A 138 -6.55 2.95 2.82
CA GLN A 138 -5.61 3.81 3.53
C GLN A 138 -4.51 4.35 2.61
N GLY A 139 -4.03 3.54 1.68
CA GLY A 139 -3.05 3.94 0.66
C GLY A 139 -3.61 5.00 -0.28
N ALA A 140 -4.85 4.84 -0.73
CA ALA A 140 -5.51 5.83 -1.58
C ALA A 140 -5.68 7.16 -0.84
N GLU A 141 -6.20 7.15 0.39
CA GLU A 141 -6.34 8.36 1.22
C GLU A 141 -4.99 9.07 1.39
N ARG A 142 -3.94 8.32 1.74
CA ARG A 142 -2.59 8.86 1.93
C ARG A 142 -1.98 9.44 0.64
N LEU A 143 -2.31 8.88 -0.52
CA LEU A 143 -1.81 9.32 -1.82
C LEU A 143 -2.74 10.34 -2.51
N GLY A 144 -3.88 10.69 -1.91
CA GLY A 144 -4.86 11.62 -2.46
C GLY A 144 -5.70 11.05 -3.61
N TYR A 145 -5.85 9.73 -3.67
CA TYR A 145 -6.71 9.03 -4.62
C TYR A 145 -8.09 8.73 -4.03
N GLN A 146 -9.09 8.59 -4.88
CA GLN A 146 -10.38 8.02 -4.49
C GLN A 146 -10.38 6.54 -4.81
N ILE A 147 -10.96 5.72 -3.93
CA ILE A 147 -11.08 4.29 -4.19
C ILE A 147 -12.35 3.69 -3.59
N ASP A 148 -13.06 2.91 -4.39
CA ASP A 148 -14.06 1.96 -3.91
C ASP A 148 -13.51 0.53 -3.99
N VAL A 149 -13.64 -0.23 -2.91
CA VAL A 149 -13.09 -1.60 -2.83
C VAL A 149 -14.18 -2.61 -2.53
N GLU A 150 -14.40 -3.52 -3.49
CA GLU A 150 -15.20 -4.73 -3.30
C GLU A 150 -14.33 -5.85 -2.76
N THR A 151 -14.86 -6.57 -1.78
CA THR A 151 -14.18 -7.73 -1.17
C THR A 151 -14.93 -8.99 -1.54
N GLN A 152 -14.21 -10.02 -1.99
CA GLN A 152 -14.76 -11.34 -2.29
C GLN A 152 -14.00 -12.41 -1.49
N GLY A 153 -14.69 -13.04 -0.54
CA GLY A 153 -14.11 -14.09 0.30
C GLY A 153 -15.08 -15.23 0.59
N SER A 154 -14.72 -16.09 1.52
CA SER A 154 -15.51 -17.22 2.00
C SER A 154 -16.85 -16.80 2.63
N VAL A 155 -16.95 -15.55 3.07
CA VAL A 155 -18.18 -14.93 3.60
C VAL A 155 -19.03 -14.25 2.53
N GLY A 156 -18.70 -14.43 1.24
CA GLY A 156 -19.37 -13.80 0.11
C GLY A 156 -18.78 -12.43 -0.27
N ALA A 157 -19.41 -11.78 -1.25
CA ALA A 157 -19.02 -10.45 -1.72
C ALA A 157 -19.58 -9.35 -0.80
N LYS A 158 -18.76 -8.38 -0.41
CA LYS A 158 -19.18 -7.17 0.32
C LYS A 158 -18.69 -5.91 -0.38
N ASN A 159 -19.40 -4.80 -0.17
CA ASN A 159 -19.13 -3.52 -0.82
C ASN A 159 -19.09 -3.65 -2.35
N ILE A 160 -20.09 -4.34 -2.90
CA ILE A 160 -20.17 -4.62 -4.33
C ILE A 160 -20.12 -3.29 -5.10
N LEU A 161 -19.21 -3.20 -6.07
CA LEU A 161 -19.02 -1.99 -6.85
C LEU A 161 -20.29 -1.67 -7.64
N SER A 162 -20.77 -0.44 -7.50
CA SER A 162 -21.91 0.04 -8.28
C SER A 162 -21.50 0.23 -9.75
N PRO A 163 -22.43 0.06 -10.70
CA PRO A 163 -22.14 0.34 -12.11
C PRO A 163 -21.61 1.76 -12.34
N GLN A 164 -22.09 2.72 -11.54
CA GLN A 164 -21.65 4.11 -11.60
C GLN A 164 -20.21 4.28 -11.09
N ALA A 165 -19.84 3.66 -9.97
CA ALA A 165 -18.45 3.67 -9.49
C ALA A 165 -17.49 3.08 -10.51
N ILE A 166 -17.89 2.01 -11.20
CA ILE A 166 -17.10 1.41 -12.28
C ILE A 166 -17.00 2.37 -13.47
N ALA A 167 -18.10 3.01 -13.85
CA ALA A 167 -18.15 3.97 -14.96
C ALA A 167 -17.29 5.22 -14.69
N ASP A 168 -17.26 5.69 -13.45
CA ASP A 168 -16.48 6.86 -13.03
C ASP A 168 -15.00 6.54 -12.78
N ALA A 169 -14.65 5.26 -12.57
CA ALA A 169 -13.27 4.85 -12.34
C ALA A 169 -12.38 5.01 -13.58
N ASP A 170 -11.17 5.53 -13.33
CA ASP A 170 -10.08 5.63 -14.28
C ASP A 170 -9.32 4.31 -14.42
N ILE A 171 -9.12 3.61 -13.30
CA ILE A 171 -8.33 2.38 -13.21
C ILE A 171 -9.00 1.37 -12.28
N VAL A 172 -9.03 0.11 -12.70
CA VAL A 172 -9.50 -1.04 -11.92
C VAL A 172 -8.30 -1.83 -11.41
N ILE A 173 -8.20 -2.06 -10.10
CA ILE A 173 -7.19 -2.91 -9.48
C ILE A 173 -7.81 -4.25 -9.08
N LEU A 174 -7.37 -5.34 -9.72
CA LEU A 174 -7.74 -6.71 -9.36
C LEU A 174 -6.65 -7.31 -8.47
N ALA A 175 -6.73 -7.05 -7.16
CA ALA A 175 -5.83 -7.62 -6.15
C ALA A 175 -6.36 -8.99 -5.70
N THR A 176 -6.18 -10.03 -6.51
CA THR A 176 -6.90 -11.31 -6.35
C THR A 176 -5.97 -12.52 -6.52
N ASP A 177 -6.11 -13.50 -5.65
CA ASP A 177 -5.43 -14.81 -5.73
C ASP A 177 -6.35 -15.90 -6.31
N ILE A 178 -7.63 -15.59 -6.50
CA ILE A 178 -8.65 -16.41 -7.17
C ILE A 178 -9.16 -15.72 -8.44
N GLU A 179 -9.83 -16.49 -9.30
CA GLU A 179 -10.55 -15.90 -10.44
C GLU A 179 -11.78 -15.16 -9.95
N VAL A 180 -12.06 -14.00 -10.57
CA VAL A 180 -13.21 -13.15 -10.26
C VAL A 180 -13.87 -12.74 -11.57
N ASN A 181 -15.18 -12.52 -11.58
CA ASN A 181 -15.86 -12.06 -12.78
C ASN A 181 -15.41 -10.62 -13.13
N THR A 182 -14.84 -10.46 -14.32
CA THR A 182 -14.31 -9.19 -14.82
C THR A 182 -15.16 -8.57 -15.94
N ASP A 183 -16.29 -9.17 -16.30
CA ASP A 183 -17.05 -8.75 -17.48
C ASP A 183 -17.55 -7.30 -17.36
N ARG A 184 -17.89 -6.89 -16.13
CA ARG A 184 -18.26 -5.52 -15.79
C ARG A 184 -17.14 -4.47 -15.96
N PHE A 185 -15.90 -4.88 -16.16
CA PHE A 185 -14.74 -4.00 -16.36
C PHE A 185 -14.25 -3.96 -17.81
N ILE A 186 -14.97 -4.58 -18.76
CA ILE A 186 -14.62 -4.51 -20.17
C ILE A 186 -14.57 -3.04 -20.61
N GLY A 187 -13.52 -2.67 -21.36
CA GLY A 187 -13.24 -1.29 -21.79
C GLY A 187 -12.58 -0.41 -20.74
N LYS A 188 -12.41 -0.87 -19.49
CA LYS A 188 -11.67 -0.16 -18.45
C LYS A 188 -10.21 -0.55 -18.42
N ARG A 189 -9.36 0.36 -17.91
CA ARG A 189 -7.95 0.06 -17.64
C ARG A 189 -7.85 -0.81 -16.40
N VAL A 190 -7.40 -2.04 -16.56
CA VAL A 190 -7.31 -3.05 -15.50
C VAL A 190 -5.85 -3.37 -15.20
N TYR A 191 -5.49 -3.39 -13.93
CA TYR A 191 -4.23 -3.91 -13.43
C TYR A 191 -4.50 -5.05 -12.45
N ARG A 192 -3.80 -6.18 -12.62
CA ARG A 192 -3.97 -7.37 -11.78
C ARG A 192 -2.71 -7.63 -10.96
N CYS A 193 -2.88 -7.92 -9.68
CA CYS A 193 -1.81 -8.30 -8.76
C CYS A 193 -2.33 -9.27 -7.68
N SER A 194 -1.44 -9.81 -6.84
CA SER A 194 -1.84 -10.67 -5.71
C SER A 194 -2.34 -9.85 -4.51
N THR A 195 -3.16 -10.45 -3.65
CA THR A 195 -3.63 -9.79 -2.42
C THR A 195 -2.45 -9.42 -1.51
N GLY A 196 -1.45 -10.29 -1.42
CA GLY A 196 -0.24 -10.06 -0.63
C GLY A 196 0.61 -8.91 -1.14
N PHE A 197 0.66 -8.68 -2.46
CA PHE A 197 1.36 -7.53 -3.03
C PHE A 197 0.62 -6.22 -2.73
N ALA A 198 -0.70 -6.18 -2.92
CA ALA A 198 -1.52 -5.01 -2.58
C ALA A 198 -1.45 -4.65 -1.08
N LEU A 199 -1.33 -5.64 -0.20
CA LEU A 199 -1.19 -5.46 1.25
C LEU A 199 0.21 -4.96 1.65
N LYS A 200 1.28 -5.55 1.12
CA LYS A 200 2.66 -5.26 1.57
C LYS A 200 3.31 -4.09 0.85
N GLN A 201 2.89 -3.82 -0.38
CA GLN A 201 3.49 -2.84 -1.28
C GLN A 201 2.41 -1.96 -1.93
N THR A 202 1.48 -1.45 -1.12
CA THR A 202 0.31 -0.69 -1.56
C THR A 202 0.64 0.47 -2.49
N ASP A 203 1.62 1.30 -2.15
CA ASP A 203 2.00 2.47 -2.97
C ASP A 203 2.54 2.05 -4.33
N LYS A 204 3.32 0.96 -4.33
CA LYS A 204 3.82 0.37 -5.57
C LYS A 204 2.68 -0.23 -6.37
N ALA A 205 1.68 -0.83 -5.73
CA ALA A 205 0.50 -1.34 -6.43
C ALA A 205 -0.27 -0.23 -7.16
N PHE A 206 -0.43 0.95 -6.55
CA PHE A 206 -1.00 2.11 -7.23
C PHE A 206 -0.10 2.62 -8.36
N ALA A 207 1.20 2.75 -8.13
CA ALA A 207 2.14 3.21 -9.15
C ALA A 207 2.17 2.28 -10.38
N GLU A 208 2.21 0.97 -10.15
CA GLU A 208 2.16 -0.06 -11.19
C GLU A 208 0.80 -0.06 -11.90
N ALA A 209 -0.31 0.13 -11.18
CA ALA A 209 -1.63 0.25 -11.80
C ALA A 209 -1.69 1.48 -12.73
N ILE A 210 -1.15 2.62 -12.32
CA ILE A 210 -1.10 3.82 -13.15
C ILE A 210 -0.25 3.61 -14.39
N ALA A 211 0.91 2.96 -14.25
CA ALA A 211 1.86 2.76 -15.34
C ALA A 211 1.45 1.65 -16.31
N ASN A 212 0.92 0.54 -15.79
CA ASN A 212 0.83 -0.73 -16.52
C ASN A 212 -0.60 -1.25 -16.67
N ALA A 213 -1.63 -0.56 -16.16
CA ALA A 213 -3.02 -0.98 -16.41
C ALA A 213 -3.34 -0.95 -17.92
N GLN A 214 -3.91 -2.06 -18.40
CA GLN A 214 -4.25 -2.26 -19.81
C GLN A 214 -5.76 -2.29 -19.99
N VAL A 215 -6.25 -1.84 -21.14
CA VAL A 215 -7.69 -1.89 -21.44
C VAL A 215 -8.12 -3.35 -21.55
N LEU A 216 -9.16 -3.74 -20.81
CA LEU A 216 -9.71 -5.08 -20.85
C LEU A 216 -10.62 -5.23 -22.08
N GLU A 217 -10.17 -6.04 -23.05
CA GLU A 217 -10.92 -6.31 -24.28
C GLU A 217 -11.88 -7.51 -24.12
N GLN A 218 -13.02 -7.48 -24.81
CA GLN A 218 -13.96 -8.59 -24.87
C GLN A 218 -13.27 -9.84 -25.44
N GLY A 219 -13.20 -10.92 -24.65
CA GLY A 219 -12.60 -12.19 -25.06
C GLY A 219 -11.09 -12.33 -24.84
N LYS A 220 -10.41 -11.32 -24.27
CA LYS A 220 -9.05 -11.47 -23.74
C LYS A 220 -9.08 -11.34 -22.22
N GLN A 221 -9.28 -12.47 -21.55
CA GLN A 221 -8.73 -12.62 -20.19
C GLN A 221 -7.22 -12.43 -20.33
N GLN A 222 -6.73 -11.29 -19.85
CA GLN A 222 -5.35 -10.88 -20.01
C GLN A 222 -4.48 -11.76 -19.11
N ALA A 223 -4.06 -12.89 -19.68
CA ALA A 223 -2.89 -13.62 -19.21
C ALA A 223 -1.69 -12.69 -19.42
N THR A 224 -1.11 -12.20 -18.32
CA THR A 224 0.24 -11.67 -18.35
C THR A 224 1.17 -12.73 -18.90
N THR A 225 2.10 -12.30 -19.77
CA THR A 225 3.13 -13.14 -20.40
C THR A 225 4.03 -13.75 -19.33
N GLU A 226 3.69 -14.94 -18.86
CA GLU A 226 4.61 -15.86 -18.20
C GLU A 226 4.49 -17.24 -18.85
N ASN A 227 5.62 -17.73 -19.34
CA ASN A 227 5.93 -19.09 -19.81
C ASN A 227 4.75 -20.09 -19.89
N LYS A 228 4.34 -20.38 -21.14
CA LYS A 228 3.25 -21.30 -21.55
C LYS A 228 3.38 -22.76 -21.08
N ASP A 229 4.43 -23.14 -20.36
CA ASP A 229 4.69 -24.53 -19.93
C ASP A 229 4.32 -24.80 -18.46
N LYS A 230 3.90 -23.77 -17.70
CA LYS A 230 3.51 -23.91 -16.28
C LYS A 230 2.01 -23.72 -16.01
N THR A 231 1.23 -23.24 -16.97
CA THR A 231 -0.16 -22.81 -16.77
C THR A 231 -1.12 -23.98 -16.46
N GLU A 232 -0.94 -25.16 -17.06
CA GLU A 232 -1.77 -26.35 -16.74
C GLU A 232 -1.52 -26.88 -15.32
N LYS A 233 -0.25 -26.90 -14.88
CA LYS A 233 0.11 -27.35 -13.52
C LYS A 233 -0.40 -26.39 -12.45
N VAL A 234 -0.42 -25.09 -12.74
CA VAL A 234 -0.95 -24.07 -11.83
C VAL A 234 -2.47 -24.18 -11.69
N GLY A 235 -3.20 -24.49 -12.77
CA GLY A 235 -4.65 -24.69 -12.73
C GLY A 235 -5.06 -25.89 -11.87
N VAL A 236 -4.50 -27.08 -12.15
CA VAL A 236 -4.79 -28.29 -11.37
C VAL A 236 -4.36 -28.14 -9.90
N TYR A 237 -3.18 -27.57 -9.65
CA TYR A 237 -2.73 -27.28 -8.29
C TYR A 237 -3.66 -26.32 -7.55
N LYS A 238 -4.21 -25.31 -8.24
CA LYS A 238 -5.18 -24.37 -7.68
C LYS A 238 -6.50 -25.05 -7.32
N HIS A 239 -7.01 -25.95 -8.16
CA HIS A 239 -8.21 -26.74 -7.86
C HIS A 239 -8.01 -27.69 -6.67
N LEU A 240 -6.84 -28.34 -6.59
CA LEU A 240 -6.48 -29.17 -5.44
C LEU A 240 -6.37 -28.33 -4.15
N LEU A 241 -5.74 -27.15 -4.21
CA LEU A 241 -5.65 -26.24 -3.05
C LEU A 241 -7.00 -25.72 -2.59
N THR A 242 -7.94 -25.43 -3.51
CA THR A 242 -9.31 -25.07 -3.14
C THR A 242 -10.06 -26.23 -2.50
N GLY A 243 -9.94 -27.46 -3.06
CA GLY A 243 -10.55 -28.66 -2.47
C GLY A 243 -10.05 -28.95 -1.06
N VAL A 244 -8.74 -28.80 -0.82
CA VAL A 244 -8.15 -28.94 0.53
C VAL A 244 -8.68 -27.88 1.50
N SER A 245 -8.90 -26.65 1.03
CA SER A 245 -9.44 -25.56 1.87
C SER A 245 -10.89 -25.86 2.30
N TYR A 246 -11.71 -26.42 1.41
CA TYR A 246 -13.07 -26.85 1.75
C TYR A 246 -13.09 -28.08 2.67
N MET A 247 -12.13 -29.00 2.49
CA MET A 247 -11.98 -30.21 3.29
C MET A 247 -11.55 -29.95 4.74
N LEU A 248 -10.68 -28.97 4.97
CA LEU A 248 -10.04 -28.75 6.26
C LEU A 248 -11.05 -28.53 7.42
N PRO A 249 -12.11 -27.69 7.28
CA PRO A 249 -13.14 -27.56 8.32
C PRO A 249 -13.84 -28.88 8.67
N MET A 250 -14.13 -29.73 7.69
CA MET A 250 -14.82 -31.02 7.90
C MET A 250 -13.93 -32.01 8.64
N VAL A 251 -12.65 -32.09 8.28
CA VAL A 251 -11.67 -32.96 8.95
C VAL A 251 -11.43 -32.52 10.39
N VAL A 252 -11.29 -31.21 10.63
CA VAL A 252 -11.13 -30.67 11.98
C VAL A 252 -12.37 -30.94 12.84
N ALA A 253 -13.57 -30.69 12.31
CA ALA A 253 -14.82 -31.00 13.00
C ALA A 253 -14.97 -32.50 13.30
N GLY A 254 -14.66 -33.36 12.31
CA GLY A 254 -14.73 -34.81 12.48
C GLY A 254 -13.75 -35.34 13.53
N GLY A 255 -12.50 -34.87 13.52
CA GLY A 255 -11.49 -35.22 14.51
C GLY A 255 -11.89 -34.78 15.93
N LEU A 256 -12.45 -33.58 16.07
CA LEU A 256 -12.95 -33.08 17.35
C LEU A 256 -14.10 -33.94 17.89
N LEU A 257 -15.04 -34.35 17.04
CA LEU A 257 -16.17 -35.21 17.45
C LEU A 257 -15.71 -36.61 17.89
N ILE A 258 -14.73 -37.21 17.20
CA ILE A 258 -14.14 -38.48 17.63
C ILE A 258 -13.40 -38.32 18.96
N ALA A 259 -12.62 -37.24 19.12
CA ALA A 259 -11.94 -36.96 20.38
C ALA A 259 -12.92 -36.81 21.54
N LEU A 260 -14.03 -36.10 21.34
CA LEU A 260 -15.11 -35.97 22.32
C LEU A 260 -15.77 -37.31 22.64
N SER A 261 -15.96 -38.19 21.64
CA SER A 261 -16.44 -39.55 21.90
C SER A 261 -15.51 -40.34 22.83
N LEU A 262 -14.20 -40.19 22.68
CA LEU A 262 -13.20 -40.93 23.46
C LEU A 262 -13.08 -40.43 24.90
N CYS A 263 -13.48 -39.18 25.19
CA CYS A 263 -13.56 -38.66 26.55
C CYS A 263 -14.51 -39.45 27.46
N PHE A 264 -15.51 -40.14 26.88
CA PHE A 264 -16.43 -41.01 27.63
C PHE A 264 -15.86 -42.40 27.92
N GLY A 265 -14.65 -42.70 27.45
CA GLY A 265 -13.97 -43.99 27.59
C GLY A 265 -13.75 -44.70 26.25
N LEU A 266 -12.68 -45.48 26.15
CA LEU A 266 -12.25 -46.14 24.90
C LEU A 266 -13.32 -47.05 24.28
N ASN A 267 -14.13 -47.71 25.12
CA ASN A 267 -15.17 -48.65 24.69
C ASN A 267 -16.59 -48.03 24.72
N ALA A 268 -16.73 -46.76 25.11
CA ALA A 268 -18.05 -46.12 25.29
C ALA A 268 -18.85 -46.00 23.99
N ALA A 269 -18.16 -46.03 22.85
CA ALA A 269 -18.76 -45.99 21.52
C ALA A 269 -19.21 -47.37 20.99
N GLU A 270 -18.99 -48.46 21.73
CA GLU A 270 -19.43 -49.82 21.34
C GLU A 270 -20.91 -50.05 21.61
N GLN A 271 -21.51 -49.28 22.52
CA GLN A 271 -22.94 -49.35 22.78
C GLN A 271 -23.71 -48.59 21.71
N ALA A 272 -24.34 -49.33 20.80
CA ALA A 272 -25.13 -48.76 19.71
C ALA A 272 -26.21 -47.80 20.24
N GLY A 273 -26.30 -46.62 19.62
CA GLY A 273 -27.25 -45.57 20.01
C GLY A 273 -26.81 -44.68 21.18
N SER A 274 -25.65 -44.93 21.80
CA SER A 274 -25.10 -44.05 22.83
C SER A 274 -24.61 -42.72 22.25
N LEU A 275 -24.56 -41.66 23.07
CA LEU A 275 -24.00 -40.37 22.65
C LEU A 275 -22.55 -40.50 22.12
N PRO A 276 -21.63 -41.25 22.77
CA PRO A 276 -20.31 -41.52 22.21
C PRO A 276 -20.35 -42.22 20.86
N ALA A 277 -21.21 -43.23 20.69
CA ALA A 277 -21.34 -43.94 19.41
C ALA A 277 -21.81 -43.00 18.29
N ILE A 278 -22.77 -42.12 18.57
CA ILE A 278 -23.27 -41.12 17.62
C ILE A 278 -22.18 -40.10 17.28
N LEU A 279 -21.46 -39.56 18.27
CA LEU A 279 -20.35 -38.62 18.06
C LEU A 279 -19.24 -39.24 17.20
N LYS A 280 -18.84 -40.49 17.49
CA LYS A 280 -17.85 -41.24 16.71
C LYS A 280 -18.34 -41.50 15.28
N GLN A 281 -19.61 -41.86 15.10
CA GLN A 281 -20.20 -42.13 13.79
C GLN A 281 -20.28 -40.87 12.92
N ILE A 282 -20.73 -39.74 13.47
CA ILE A 282 -20.76 -38.45 12.76
C ILE A 282 -19.34 -38.01 12.42
N GLY A 283 -18.40 -38.13 13.37
CA GLY A 283 -17.00 -37.82 13.12
C GLY A 283 -16.40 -38.67 12.00
N ALA A 284 -16.64 -39.98 12.01
CA ALA A 284 -16.20 -40.89 10.94
C ALA A 284 -16.85 -40.55 9.59
N ALA A 285 -18.13 -40.19 9.57
CA ALA A 285 -18.82 -39.73 8.36
C ALA A 285 -18.25 -38.40 7.81
N ALA A 286 -17.78 -37.49 8.68
CA ALA A 286 -17.09 -36.28 8.24
C ALA A 286 -15.77 -36.60 7.53
N PHE A 287 -15.04 -37.65 7.96
CA PHE A 287 -13.85 -38.13 7.26
C PHE A 287 -14.16 -38.82 5.92
N THR A 288 -15.30 -39.50 5.78
CA THR A 288 -15.67 -40.11 4.48
C THR A 288 -16.04 -39.06 3.44
N LEU A 289 -16.59 -37.93 3.87
CA LEU A 289 -16.87 -36.77 3.00
C LEU A 289 -15.61 -36.04 2.52
N MET A 290 -14.43 -36.37 3.05
CA MET A 290 -13.15 -35.77 2.65
C MET A 290 -12.88 -35.93 1.14
N VAL A 291 -13.11 -37.12 0.58
CA VAL A 291 -12.78 -37.44 -0.82
C VAL A 291 -13.67 -36.69 -1.82
N PRO A 292 -15.01 -36.68 -1.68
CA PRO A 292 -15.88 -35.88 -2.54
C PRO A 292 -15.65 -34.36 -2.45
N MET A 293 -15.25 -33.87 -1.28
CA MET A 293 -15.00 -32.43 -1.10
C MET A 293 -13.68 -31.99 -1.75
N LEU A 294 -12.72 -32.91 -1.85
CA LEU A 294 -11.41 -32.66 -2.47
C LEU A 294 -11.50 -32.68 -4.00
N SER A 295 -12.50 -33.38 -4.58
CA SER A 295 -12.72 -33.38 -6.04
C SER A 295 -13.26 -32.07 -6.60
N GLY A 296 -13.71 -31.15 -5.73
CA GLY A 296 -14.33 -29.88 -6.13
C GLY A 296 -15.80 -30.02 -6.46
#